data_AF-A0A5S4H455-F1
#
_entry.id   AF-A0A5S4H455-F1
#
_cell.length_a   1.000
_cell.length_b   1.000
_cell.length_c   1.000
_cell.angle_alpha   90.00
_cell.angle_beta   90.00
_cell.angle_gamma   90.00
#
_symmetry.space_group_name_H-M   'P 1'
#
loop_
_entity.id
_entity.type
_entity.pdbx_description
1 polymer ?
#
loop_
_entity_poly.entity_id
_entity_poly.type
_entity_poly.pdbx_seq_one_letter_code
_entity_poly.pdbx_strand_id
1 'polypeptide(L)' 'MYTPGEAAAMLQVRESWLRKKASARVIPCTFIGKHLRFSDQDIAAIIAAGAKQPVVRQRRGRF' A
#
# COMPACT_ATOMS: atom_id res chain seq x y z
N MET A 1 -5.65 -8.52 -11.07
CA MET A 1 -4.48 -7.79 -10.52
C MET A 1 -4.74 -6.32 -10.66
N TYR A 2 -4.60 -5.60 -9.56
CA TYR A 2 -4.92 -4.20 -9.40
C TYR A 2 -3.70 -3.31 -9.62
N THR A 3 -3.93 -2.15 -10.22
CA THR A 3 -2.95 -1.08 -10.26
C THR A 3 -2.76 -0.46 -8.87
N PRO A 4 -1.68 0.31 -8.64
CA PRO A 4 -1.49 1.02 -7.38
C PRO A 4 -2.63 1.99 -7.09
N GLY A 5 -3.21 2.63 -8.10
CA GLY A 5 -4.36 3.52 -7.96
C GLY A 5 -5.63 2.79 -7.55
N GLU A 6 -5.92 1.65 -8.19
CA GLU A 6 -7.08 0.82 -7.83
C GLU A 6 -6.95 0.23 -6.42
N ALA A 7 -5.78 -0.29 -6.07
CA ALA A 7 -5.52 -0.82 -4.74
C ALA A 7 -5.65 0.28 -3.67
N ALA A 8 -5.18 1.50 -3.96
CA ALA A 8 -5.34 2.64 -3.07
C ALA A 8 -6.82 3.01 -2.85
N ALA A 9 -7.64 2.98 -3.91
CA ALA A 9 -9.07 3.21 -3.82
C ALA A 9 -9.78 2.12 -3.00
N MET A 10 -9.43 0.84 -3.20
CA MET A 10 -10.01 -0.28 -2.45
C MET A 10 -9.65 -0.23 -0.97
N LEU A 11 -8.40 0.10 -0.65
CA LEU A 11 -7.91 0.20 0.72
C LEU A 11 -8.27 1.54 1.38
N GLN A 12 -8.86 2.49 0.65
CA GLN A 12 -9.12 3.86 1.09
C GLN A 12 -7.85 4.56 1.65
N VAL A 13 -6.68 4.27 1.06
CA VAL A 13 -5.39 4.86 1.43
C VAL A 13 -4.86 5.76 0.33
N ARG A 14 -3.88 6.61 0.66
CA ARG A 14 -3.17 7.41 -0.35
C ARG A 14 -2.26 6.52 -1.19
N GLU A 15 -2.32 6.69 -2.51
CA GLU A 15 -1.43 5.98 -3.44
C GLU A 15 0.07 6.23 -3.14
N SER A 16 0.43 7.45 -2.71
CA SER A 16 1.80 7.78 -2.31
C SER A 16 2.29 7.00 -1.10
N TRP A 17 1.40 6.68 -0.15
CA TRP A 17 1.72 5.80 0.98
C TRP A 17 1.94 4.38 0.50
N LEU A 18 1.06 3.90 -0.38
CA LEU A 18 1.13 2.57 -0.97
C LEU A 18 2.46 2.36 -1.72
N ARG A 19 2.82 3.31 -2.59
CA ARG A 19 4.11 3.32 -3.32
C ARG A 19 5.28 3.35 -2.35
N LYS A 20 5.27 4.21 -1.33
CA LYS A 20 6.36 4.31 -0.34
C LYS A 20 6.54 3.01 0.44
N LYS A 21 5.44 2.39 0.88
CA LYS A 21 5.48 1.11 1.61
C LYS A 21 5.92 -0.04 0.73
N ALA A 22 5.50 -0.05 -0.53
CA ALA A 22 5.89 -1.06 -1.50
C ALA A 22 7.38 -0.95 -1.88
N SER A 23 7.89 0.27 -2.12
CA SER A 23 9.33 0.51 -2.29
C SER A 23 10.15 0.09 -1.07
N ALA A 24 9.62 0.30 0.14
CA ALA A 24 10.24 -0.15 1.38
C ALA A 24 10.05 -1.65 1.67
N ARG A 25 9.36 -2.40 0.79
CA ARG A 25 9.02 -3.83 0.94
C ARG A 25 8.32 -4.17 2.26
N VAL A 26 7.57 -3.21 2.81
CA VAL A 26 6.81 -3.38 4.05
C VAL A 26 5.44 -4.00 3.78
N ILE A 27 4.92 -3.82 2.56
CA ILE A 27 3.68 -4.45 2.11
C ILE A 27 3.95 -5.42 0.97
N PRO A 28 3.16 -6.50 0.87
CA PRO A 28 3.22 -7.39 -0.27
C PRO A 28 2.81 -6.64 -1.54
N CYS A 29 3.63 -6.80 -2.58
CA CYS A 29 3.40 -6.22 -3.90
C CYS A 29 4.08 -7.10 -4.95
N THR A 30 3.45 -7.20 -6.11
CA THR A 30 3.97 -7.96 -7.23
C THR A 30 4.59 -7.00 -8.25
N PHE A 31 5.89 -7.17 -8.53
CA PHE A 31 6.55 -6.44 -9.61
C PHE A 31 6.42 -7.22 -10.91
N ILE A 32 5.74 -6.63 -11.88
CA ILE A 32 5.64 -7.16 -13.24
C ILE A 32 6.47 -6.23 -14.14
N GLY A 33 7.72 -6.60 -14.35
CA GLY A 33 8.71 -5.75 -14.99
C GLY A 33 8.89 -4.44 -14.22
N LYS A 34 8.68 -3.29 -14.88
CA LYS A 34 8.74 -1.95 -14.24
C LYS A 34 7.45 -1.54 -13.51
N HIS A 35 6.41 -2.37 -13.57
CA HIS A 35 5.09 -2.01 -13.05
C HIS A 35 4.81 -2.71 -11.73
N LEU A 36 4.33 -1.92 -10.78
CA LEU A 36 3.89 -2.42 -9.49
C LEU A 36 2.41 -2.79 -9.57
N ARG A 37 2.07 -4.03 -9.20
CA ARG A 37 0.72 -4.59 -9.24
C ARG A 37 0.39 -5.22 -7.88
N PHE A 38 -0.89 -5.21 -7.53
CA PHE A 38 -1.40 -5.87 -6.33
C PHE A 38 -2.33 -7.00 -6.74
N SER A 39 -2.08 -8.19 -6.25
CA SER A 39 -3.04 -9.28 -6.32
C SER A 39 -4.08 -9.15 -5.21
N ASP A 40 -5.17 -9.90 -5.31
CA ASP A 40 -6.19 -9.96 -4.27
C ASP A 40 -5.60 -10.44 -2.92
N GLN A 41 -4.69 -11.41 -2.99
CA GLN A 41 -3.94 -11.91 -1.83
C GLN A 41 -3.06 -10.83 -1.19
N ASP A 42 -2.41 -9.99 -2.01
CA ASP A 42 -1.60 -8.87 -1.51
C ASP A 42 -2.49 -7.87 -0.75
N ILE A 43 -3.66 -7.54 -1.32
CA ILE A 43 -4.62 -6.63 -0.68
C ILE A 43 -5.12 -7.23 0.63
N ALA A 44 -5.53 -8.49 0.66
CA ALA A 44 -5.99 -9.18 1.86
C ALA A 44 -4.92 -9.19 2.96
N ALA A 45 -3.66 -9.45 2.59
CA ALA A 45 -2.54 -9.42 3.53
C ALA A 45 -2.25 -8.00 4.06
N ILE A 46 -2.40 -6.96 3.23
CA ILE A 46 -2.28 -5.56 3.67
C ILE A 46 -3.39 -5.21 4.67
N ILE A 47 -4.63 -5.64 4.40
CA ILE A 47 -5.77 -5.44 5.31
C ILE A 47 -5.51 -6.15 6.64
N ALA A 48 -5.08 -7.42 6.60
CA ALA A 48 -4.78 -8.19 7.80
C ALA A 48 -3.62 -7.57 8.63
N ALA A 49 -2.58 -7.08 7.96
CA ALA A 49 -1.47 -6.39 8.62
C ALA A 49 -1.90 -5.02 9.21
N GLY A 50 -2.73 -4.27 8.49
CA GLY A 50 -3.28 -2.99 8.93
C GLY A 50 -4.28 -3.12 10.08
N ALA A 51 -5.08 -4.20 10.12
CA ALA A 51 -5.94 -4.52 11.26
C ALA A 51 -5.13 -4.73 12.54
N LYS A 52 -3.87 -5.16 12.41
CA LYS A 52 -2.96 -5.41 13.54
C LYS A 52 -2.23 -4.14 14.03
N GLN A 53 -2.16 -3.10 13.22
CA GLN A 53 -1.47 -1.84 13.58
C GLN A 53 -2.30 -0.62 13.14
N PRO A 54 -2.88 0.15 14.08
CA PRO A 54 -3.39 1.45 13.73
C PRO A 54 -2.18 2.31 13.34
N VAL A 55 -2.03 2.60 12.04
CA VAL A 55 -0.94 3.42 11.53
C VAL A 55 -1.23 4.87 11.91
N VAL A 56 -1.01 5.21 13.18
CA VAL A 56 -1.12 6.58 13.69
C VAL A 56 0.13 7.35 13.28
N ARG A 57 -0.11 8.47 12.59
CA ARG A 57 0.73 9.67 12.39
C ARG A 57 2.08 9.50 11.68
N GLN A 58 2.21 10.18 10.55
CA GLN A 58 3.16 11.30 10.45
C GLN A 58 2.55 12.47 9.70
N ARG A 59 2.05 13.46 10.45
CA ARG A 59 2.14 14.87 10.05
C ARG A 59 3.63 15.19 9.99
N ARG A 60 4.20 15.37 8.81
CA ARG A 60 5.40 16.22 8.68
C ARG A 60 4.90 17.61 8.35
N GLY A 61 4.83 18.44 9.39
CA GLY A 61 4.68 19.87 9.25
C GLY A 61 5.86 20.43 8.46
N ARG A 62 5.55 21.45 7.66
CA ARG A 62 6.52 22.38 7.10
C ARG A 62 6.07 23.75 7.60
N PHE A 63 6.78 24.28 8.59
CA PHE A 63 6.84 25.71 8.87
C PHE A 63 8.04 26.26 8.11
#